data_AF-A0A9C7UVT8-F1
#
_entry.id   AF-A0A9C7UVT8-F1
#
_cell.length_a   1.000
_cell.length_b   1.000
_cell.length_c   1.000
_cell.angle_alpha   90.00
_cell.angle_beta   90.00
_cell.angle_gamma   90.00
#
_symmetry.space_group_name_H-M   'P 1'
#
loop_
_entity.id
_entity.type
_entity.pdbx_description
1 polymer ?
#
loop_
_entity_poly.entity_id
_entity_poly.type
_entity_poly.pdbx_seq_one_letter_code
_entity_poly.pdbx_strand_id
1 'polypeptide(L)' 'MVVITIAVAWVVVGDIEAALNIGVVTNLLKTGTYYIYERMWDHVTWGVPSTK' A
#
# COMPACT_ATOMS: atom_id res chain seq x y z
N MET A 1 8.99 -6.87 2.89
CA MET A 1 7.82 -7.06 2.00
C MET A 1 8.20 -7.06 0.53
N VAL A 2 8.99 -6.11 0.03
CA VAL A 2 9.39 -6.05 -1.41
C VAL A 2 9.95 -7.38 -1.93
N VAL A 3 10.92 -8.00 -1.24
CA VAL A 3 11.54 -9.26 -1.69
C VAL A 3 10.52 -10.41 -1.77
N ILE A 4 9.66 -10.58 -0.77
CA ILE A 4 8.63 -11.64 -0.80
C ILE A 4 7.57 -11.37 -1.87
N THR A 5 7.21 -10.10 -2.09
CA THR A 5 6.29 -9.70 -3.18
C THR A 5 6.88 -10.02 -4.55
N ILE A 6 8.15 -9.70 -4.79
CA ILE A 6 8.85 -10.03 -6.04
C ILE A 6 8.95 -11.55 -6.21
N ALA A 7 9.31 -12.28 -5.16
CA ALA A 7 9.43 -13.74 -5.23
C ALA A 7 8.09 -14.41 -5.58
N VAL A 8 7.00 -14.00 -4.92
CA VAL A 8 5.65 -14.52 -5.22
C VAL A 8 5.21 -14.10 -6.62
N ALA A 9 5.41 -12.83 -7.00
CA ALA A 9 5.05 -12.34 -8.33
C ALA A 9 5.81 -13.09 -9.42
N TRP A 10 7.10 -13.39 -9.22
CA TRP A 10 7.90 -14.16 -10.18
C TRP A 10 7.40 -15.60 -10.32
N VAL A 11 7.04 -16.26 -9.21
CA VAL A 11 6.46 -17.61 -9.25
C VAL A 11 5.13 -17.64 -10.00
N VAL A 12 4.31 -16.60 -9.88
CA VAL A 12 2.98 -16.53 -10.49
C VAL A 12 3.04 -16.11 -11.97
N VAL A 13 3.89 -15.13 -12.30
CA VAL A 13 3.95 -14.51 -13.64
C VAL A 13 4.97 -15.22 -14.54
N GLY A 14 6.01 -15.82 -13.97
CA GLY A 14 7.12 -16.44 -14.71
C GLY A 14 8.11 -15.47 -15.35
N ASP A 15 7.86 -14.16 -15.24
CA ASP A 15 8.71 -13.09 -15.80
C ASP A 15 9.33 -12.25 -14.68
N ILE A 16 10.66 -12.11 -14.71
CA ILE A 16 11.42 -11.43 -13.67
C ILE A 16 11.32 -9.89 -13.77
N GLU A 17 11.24 -9.34 -14.98
CA GLU A 17 11.11 -7.90 -15.19
C GLU A 17 9.73 -7.41 -14.73
N ALA A 18 8.68 -8.17 -15.05
CA ALA A 18 7.34 -7.92 -14.54
C ALA A 18 7.28 -8.03 -13.01
N ALA A 19 7.90 -9.06 -12.42
CA ALA A 19 7.93 -9.25 -10.97
C ALA A 19 8.64 -8.10 -10.22
N LEU A 20 9.75 -7.61 -10.76
CA LEU A 20 10.48 -6.46 -10.22
C LEU A 20 9.62 -5.18 -10.27
N ASN A 21 8.96 -4.92 -11.41
CA ASN A 21 8.03 -3.80 -11.56
C ASN A 21 6.88 -3.89 -10.55
N ILE A 22 6.27 -5.07 -10.38
CA ILE A 22 5.23 -5.31 -9.38
C ILE A 22 5.74 -4.97 -7.98
N GLY A 23 6.95 -5.42 -7.62
CA GLY A 23 7.55 -5.14 -6.32
C GLY A 23 7.69 -3.64 -6.02
N VAL A 24 8.17 -2.86 -6.99
CA VAL A 24 8.35 -1.40 -6.86
C VAL A 24 6.99 -0.69 -6.77
N VAL A 25 6.09 -0.98 -7.71
CA VAL A 25 4.77 -0.33 -7.78
C VAL A 25 3.93 -0.64 -6.55
N THR A 26 3.94 -1.89 -6.07
CA THR A 26 3.19 -2.30 -4.88
C THR A 26 3.66 -1.55 -3.64
N ASN A 27 4.97 -1.34 -3.49
CA ASN A 27 5.50 -0.61 -2.35
C ASN A 27 5.11 0.87 -2.38
N LEU A 28 5.18 1.51 -3.55
CA LEU A 28 4.75 2.90 -3.73
C LEU A 28 3.25 3.06 -3.49
N LEU A 29 2.43 2.17 -4.07
CA LEU A 29 0.99 2.17 -3.86
C LEU A 29 0.65 1.99 -2.39
N LYS A 30 1.31 1.06 -1.69
CA LYS A 30 1.10 0.86 -0.26
C LYS A 30 1.35 2.14 0.51
N THR A 31 2.52 2.76 0.34
CA THR A 31 2.85 4.01 1.03
C THR A 31 1.85 5.12 0.70
N GLY A 32 1.49 5.28 -0.57
CA GLY A 32 0.50 6.26 -1.00
C GLY A 32 -0.88 6.02 -0.38
N THR A 33 -1.34 4.77 -0.36
CA THR A 33 -2.63 4.39 0.24
C THR A 33 -2.64 4.66 1.74
N TYR A 34 -1.58 4.33 2.49
CA TYR A 34 -1.52 4.62 3.92
C TYR A 34 -1.52 6.12 4.20
N TYR A 35 -0.71 6.89 3.46
CA TYR A 35 -0.69 8.35 3.60
C TYR A 35 -2.07 8.97 3.35
N ILE A 36 -2.74 8.57 2.26
CA ILE A 36 -4.08 9.06 1.95
C ILE A 36 -5.08 8.62 3.01
N TYR A 37 -5.01 7.37 3.47
CA TYR A 37 -5.88 6.84 4.51
C TYR A 37 -5.78 7.69 5.79
N GLU A 38 -4.57 7.94 6.27
CA GLU A 38 -4.32 8.77 7.45
C GLU A 38 -4.87 10.18 7.25
N ARG A 39 -4.57 10.80 6.09
CA ARG A 39 -5.02 12.17 5.80
C ARG A 39 -6.54 12.28 5.64
N MET A 40 -7.19 11.27 5.09
CA MET A 40 -8.65 11.21 5.00
C MET A 40 -9.27 11.02 6.38
N TRP A 41 -8.66 10.20 7.23
CA TRP A 41 -9.15 9.95 8.59
C TRP A 41 -9.12 11.19 9.48
N ASP A 42 -8.16 12.10 9.28
CA ASP A 42 -8.15 13.42 9.96
C ASP A 42 -9.46 14.22 9.79
N HIS A 43 -10.20 13.98 8.71
CA HIS A 43 -11.45 14.68 8.41
C HIS A 43 -12.69 13.95 8.95
N VAL A 44 -12.51 12.79 9.58
CA VAL A 44 -13.61 11.97 10.12
C VAL A 44 -13.70 12.19 11.63
N THR A 45 -14.74 12.90 12.08
CA THR A 45 -15.00 13.18 13.52
C THR A 45 -15.80 12.09 14.23
N TRP A 46 -15.90 10.90 13.64
CA TRP A 46 -16.67 9.79 14.20
C TRP A 46 -16.09 9.35 15.54
N GLY A 47 -16.94 9.32 16.58
CA GLY A 47 -16.54 8.93 17.94
C GLY A 47 -15.88 10.02 18.78
N VAL A 48 -15.68 11.24 18.24
CA VAL A 48 -15.15 12.38 19.01
C VAL A 48 -16.30 13.06 19.76
N PRO A 49 -16.27 13.15 21.10
CA PRO A 49 -17.28 13.87 21.86
C PRO A 49 -17.26 15.35 21.46
N SER A 50 -18.41 15.93 21.12
CA SER A 50 -18.51 17.37 20.93
C SER A 50 -18.34 18.02 22.30
N THR A 51 -17.15 18.58 22.56
CA THR A 51 -16.94 19.42 23.73
C THR A 51 -17.89 20.62 23.61
N LYS A 52 -18.77 20.78 24.59
CA LYS A 52 -19.63 21.97 24.74
C LYS A 52 -18.79 23.16 25.20
#